data_AF-U1YE66-F1
#
_entry.id   AF-U1YE66-F1
#
_cell.length_a   1.000
_cell.length_b   1.000
_cell.length_c   1.000
_cell.angle_alpha   90.00
_cell.angle_beta   90.00
_cell.angle_gamma   90.00
#
_symmetry.space_group_name_H-M   'P 1'
#
loop_
_entity.id
_entity.type
_entity.pdbx_description
1 polymer ?
#
loop_
_entity_poly.entity_id
_entity_poly.type
_entity_poly.pdbx_seq_one_letter_code
_entity_poly.pdbx_strand_id
1 'polypeptide(L)'
;MIGISELMYALVRRAASWYDQDFLEPKQERIAAVLLDEIVQAPLEPLHLPMPSEPRLLRIANAILQCPEDSRTLDDWAAWAALSPRTLRRLILAETGLTFAQWRQQARLTHALEMLARGDSVAMIADALGYSSPSSFIAMFRRAFRDSPGRYLATRQEK
;
A
#
# COMPACT_ATOMS: atom_id res chain seq x y z
N MET A 1 -1.64 -1.03 -5.60
CA MET A 1 -0.75 -1.26 -6.75
C MET A 1 -1.52 -2.26 -7.58
N ILE A 2 -1.59 -2.09 -8.89
CA ILE A 2 -2.29 -3.06 -9.74
C ILE A 2 -1.41 -4.32 -9.72
N GLY A 3 -1.97 -5.47 -9.35
CA GLY A 3 -1.22 -6.73 -9.40
C GLY A 3 -0.81 -6.99 -10.85
N ILE A 4 0.49 -7.01 -11.14
CA ILE A 4 0.98 -7.18 -12.51
C ILE A 4 1.03 -8.68 -12.81
N SER A 5 0.18 -9.14 -13.74
CA SER A 5 0.26 -10.50 -14.27
C SER A 5 1.49 -10.65 -15.20
N GLU A 6 2.02 -11.86 -15.37
CA GLU A 6 3.09 -12.15 -16.35
C GLU A 6 2.70 -11.71 -17.76
N LEU A 7 1.41 -11.85 -18.09
CA LEU A 7 0.84 -11.38 -19.35
C LEU A 7 0.87 -9.86 -19.44
N MET A 8 0.39 -9.14 -18.42
CA MET A 8 0.43 -7.68 -18.36
C MET A 8 1.86 -7.16 -18.50
N TYR A 9 2.84 -7.76 -17.82
CA TYR A 9 4.24 -7.38 -17.94
C TYR A 9 4.78 -7.56 -19.38
N ALA A 10 4.47 -8.68 -20.01
CA ALA A 10 4.84 -8.95 -21.39
C ALA A 10 4.19 -7.95 -22.38
N LEU A 11 2.92 -7.59 -22.15
CA LEU A 11 2.18 -6.62 -22.96
C LEU A 11 2.75 -5.21 -22.81
N VAL A 12 3.04 -4.76 -21.58
CA VAL A 12 3.69 -3.45 -21.32
C VAL A 12 5.06 -3.39 -21.99
N ARG A 13 5.89 -4.42 -21.84
CA ARG A 13 7.21 -4.47 -22.48
C ARG A 13 7.10 -4.42 -24.01
N ARG A 14 6.08 -5.08 -24.57
CA ARG A 14 5.81 -5.04 -26.01
C ARG A 14 5.32 -3.66 -26.46
N ALA A 15 4.45 -3.02 -25.68
CA ALA A 15 3.94 -1.68 -25.95
C ALA A 15 5.04 -0.61 -25.85
N ALA A 16 5.97 -0.76 -24.90
CA ALA A 16 7.11 0.13 -24.72
C ALA A 16 8.10 0.13 -25.90
N SER A 17 8.04 -0.88 -26.78
CA SER A 17 8.84 -0.91 -28.01
C SER A 17 8.22 -0.14 -29.19
N TRP A 18 7.00 0.38 -29.03
CA TRP A 18 6.33 1.20 -30.04
C TRP A 18 6.85 2.64 -29.92
N TYR A 19 8.00 2.92 -30.51
CA TYR A 19 8.51 4.28 -30.63
C TYR A 19 8.01 4.93 -31.93
N ASP A 20 7.70 6.23 -31.84
CA ASP A 20 7.61 7.14 -32.99
C ASP A 20 6.47 6.85 -33.99
N GLN A 21 5.23 6.72 -33.49
CA GLN A 21 4.03 6.55 -34.34
C GLN A 21 2.89 7.45 -33.86
N ASP A 22 2.32 8.24 -34.78
CA ASP A 22 1.15 9.09 -34.51
C ASP A 22 -0.14 8.28 -34.25
N PHE A 23 -0.19 7.03 -34.74
CA PHE A 23 -1.32 6.12 -34.62
C PHE A 23 -0.87 4.68 -34.37
N LEU A 24 -1.68 3.92 -33.63
CA LEU A 24 -1.47 2.50 -33.44
C LEU A 24 -1.98 1.71 -34.64
N GLU A 25 -1.18 0.78 -35.15
CA GLU A 25 -1.60 -0.24 -36.11
C GLU A 25 -2.73 -1.10 -35.51
N PRO A 26 -3.63 -1.69 -36.33
CA PRO A 26 -4.73 -2.53 -35.83
C PRO A 26 -4.28 -3.69 -34.93
N LYS A 27 -3.05 -4.17 -35.10
CA LYS A 27 -2.44 -5.18 -34.21
C LYS A 27 -2.04 -4.61 -32.86
N GLN A 28 -1.52 -3.39 -32.81
CA GLN A 28 -1.14 -2.70 -31.57
C GLN A 28 -2.39 -2.29 -30.79
N GLU A 29 -3.45 -1.84 -31.46
CA GLU A 29 -4.75 -1.54 -30.84
C GLU A 29 -5.31 -2.76 -30.10
N ARG A 30 -5.28 -3.94 -30.72
CA ARG A 30 -5.71 -5.19 -30.07
C ARG A 30 -4.85 -5.54 -28.85
N ILE A 31 -3.54 -5.31 -28.92
CA ILE A 31 -2.64 -5.55 -27.78
C ILE A 31 -2.93 -4.55 -26.65
N ALA A 32 -3.18 -3.28 -26.98
CA ALA A 32 -3.54 -2.25 -26.02
C ALA A 32 -4.89 -2.54 -25.35
N ALA A 33 -5.88 -3.04 -26.10
CA ALA A 33 -7.16 -3.46 -25.56
C ALA A 33 -6.99 -4.59 -24.53
N VAL A 34 -6.20 -5.62 -24.84
CA VAL A 34 -5.91 -6.70 -23.88
C VAL A 34 -5.15 -6.18 -22.65
N LEU A 35 -4.21 -5.24 -22.84
CA LEU A 35 -3.52 -4.60 -21.71
C LEU A 35 -4.50 -3.83 -20.80
N LEU A 36 -5.48 -3.12 -21.39
CA LEU A 36 -6.53 -2.44 -20.62
C LEU A 36 -7.42 -3.44 -19.88
N ASP A 37 -7.79 -4.56 -20.51
CA ASP A 37 -8.55 -5.62 -19.86
C ASP A 37 -7.79 -6.22 -18.68
N GLU A 38 -6.48 -6.48 -18.83
CA GLU A 38 -5.61 -6.93 -17.74
C GLU A 38 -5.54 -5.88 -16.60
N ILE A 39 -5.46 -4.59 -16.92
CA ILE A 39 -5.48 -3.50 -15.91
C ILE A 39 -6.81 -3.48 -15.15
N VAL A 40 -7.93 -3.69 -15.84
CA VAL A 40 -9.28 -3.71 -15.23
C VAL A 40 -9.50 -4.96 -14.37
N GLN A 41 -8.97 -6.11 -14.80
CA GLN A 41 -9.12 -7.39 -14.09
C GLN A 41 -8.08 -7.61 -13.00
N ALA A 42 -6.95 -6.89 -13.06
CA ALA A 42 -5.87 -7.07 -12.14
C ALA A 42 -6.37 -6.83 -10.70
N PRO A 43 -6.07 -7.77 -9.79
CA PRO A 43 -6.47 -7.62 -8.40
C PRO A 43 -5.83 -6.34 -7.88
N LEU A 44 -6.66 -5.48 -7.27
CA LEU A 44 -6.18 -4.38 -6.45
C LEU A 44 -5.31 -5.02 -5.36
N GLU A 45 -3.99 -4.94 -5.49
CA GLU A 45 -3.14 -5.38 -4.41
C GLU A 45 -3.40 -4.45 -3.23
N PRO A 46 -3.82 -5.00 -2.08
CA PRO A 46 -4.39 -4.21 -0.98
C PRO A 46 -3.43 -3.20 -0.34
N LEU A 47 -2.17 -3.10 -0.79
CA LEU A 47 -1.15 -2.28 -0.14
C LEU A 47 -0.30 -1.49 -1.12
N HIS A 48 -0.89 -0.48 -1.74
CA HIS A 48 -0.11 0.67 -2.17
C HIS A 48 -0.29 1.79 -1.16
N LEU A 49 0.73 2.04 -0.34
CA LEU A 49 0.73 3.17 0.57
C LEU A 49 1.07 4.45 -0.23
N PRO A 50 0.08 5.28 -0.64
CA PRO A 50 0.35 6.53 -1.33
C PRO A 50 1.18 7.46 -0.45
N MET A 51 2.38 7.82 -0.90
CA MET A 51 3.23 8.77 -0.17
C MET A 51 2.80 10.21 -0.49
N PRO A 52 2.58 11.06 0.52
CA PRO A 52 2.31 12.48 0.29
C PRO A 52 3.56 13.17 -0.26
N SER A 53 3.37 14.25 -1.02
CA SER A 53 4.46 15.05 -1.59
C SER A 53 4.74 16.33 -0.81
N GLU A 54 3.77 16.83 -0.02
CA GLU A 54 4.00 18.01 0.81
C GLU A 54 5.07 17.72 1.88
N PRO A 55 6.09 18.58 2.06
CA PRO A 55 7.26 18.26 2.88
C PRO A 55 6.98 17.92 4.35
N ARG A 56 5.99 18.57 4.98
CA ARG A 56 5.62 18.32 6.38
C ARG A 56 4.83 17.02 6.51
N LEU A 57 3.92 16.73 5.57
CA LEU A 57 3.22 15.45 5.51
C LEU A 57 4.17 14.30 5.20
N LEU A 58 5.11 14.48 4.27
CA LEU A 58 6.14 13.51 3.97
C LEU A 58 7.03 13.24 5.19
N ARG A 59 7.35 14.27 5.97
CA ARG A 59 8.08 14.12 7.24
C ARG A 59 7.29 13.30 8.26
N ILE A 60 5.99 13.54 8.40
CA ILE A 60 5.11 12.72 9.25
C ILE A 60 5.08 11.27 8.74
N ALA A 61 4.86 11.08 7.44
CA ALA A 61 4.77 9.77 6.81
C ALA A 61 6.02 8.93 7.05
N ASN A 62 7.20 9.51 6.81
CA ASN A 62 8.48 8.84 7.05
C ASN A 62 8.69 8.51 8.54
N ALA A 63 8.33 9.41 9.45
CA ALA A 63 8.47 9.14 10.88
C ALA A 63 7.55 7.99 11.35
N ILE A 64 6.33 7.90 10.83
CA ILE A 64 5.41 6.78 11.09
C ILE A 64 5.94 5.47 10.50
N LEU A 65 6.57 5.51 9.32
CA LEU A 65 7.16 4.33 8.69
C LEU A 65 8.40 3.82 9.44
N GLN A 66 9.17 4.73 10.04
CA GLN A 66 10.34 4.38 10.86
C GLN A 66 9.97 3.85 12.25
N CYS A 67 8.86 4.33 12.83
CA CYS A 67 8.38 3.95 14.15
C CYS A 67 6.86 3.68 14.10
N PRO A 68 6.44 2.51 13.55
CA PRO A 68 5.02 2.18 13.37
C PRO A 68 4.23 2.05 14.68
N GLU A 69 4.92 1.71 15.76
CA GLU A 69 4.39 1.59 17.12
C GLU A 69 4.02 2.93 17.76
N ASP A 70 4.58 4.04 17.27
CA ASP A 70 4.34 5.38 17.78
C ASP A 70 2.84 5.65 17.90
N SER A 71 2.38 5.93 19.12
CA SER A 71 0.97 6.08 19.47
C SER A 71 0.44 7.52 19.37
N ARG A 72 1.25 8.49 18.90
CA ARG A 72 0.84 9.90 18.75
C ARG A 72 -0.49 10.03 18.02
N THR A 73 -1.31 10.94 18.53
CA THR A 73 -2.61 11.29 17.94
C THR A 73 -2.43 12.15 16.69
N LEU A 74 -3.50 12.36 15.94
CA LEU A 74 -3.47 13.28 14.80
C LEU A 74 -3.06 14.70 15.23
N ASP A 75 -3.54 15.14 16.39
CA ASP A 75 -3.24 16.46 16.93
C ASP A 75 -1.76 16.59 17.32
N ASP A 76 -1.17 15.54 17.90
CA ASP A 76 0.26 15.49 18.21
C ASP A 76 1.13 15.52 16.95
N TRP A 77 0.75 14.75 15.92
CA TRP A 77 1.44 14.75 14.63
C TRP A 77 1.35 16.09 13.91
N ALA A 78 0.18 16.73 13.98
CA ALA A 78 -0.02 18.06 13.44
C ALA A 78 0.88 19.08 14.16
N ALA A 79 0.88 19.09 15.49
CA ALA A 79 1.73 19.95 16.30
C ALA A 79 3.23 19.73 16.00
N TRP A 80 3.67 18.47 15.97
CA TRP A 80 5.05 18.10 15.66
C TRP A 80 5.51 18.55 14.27
N ALA A 81 4.59 18.63 13.31
CA ALA A 81 4.85 19.09 11.95
C ALA A 81 4.57 20.57 11.71
N ALA A 82 4.23 21.35 12.75
CA ALA A 82 3.80 22.74 12.63
C ALA A 82 2.59 22.92 11.67
N LEU A 83 1.62 22.02 11.80
CA LEU A 83 0.33 22.02 11.12
C LEU A 83 -0.81 22.15 12.12
N SER A 84 -1.92 22.73 11.69
CA SER A 84 -3.18 22.53 12.42
C SER A 84 -3.75 21.13 12.12
N PRO A 85 -4.49 20.50 13.04
CA PRO A 85 -5.17 19.22 12.80
C PRO A 85 -6.09 19.26 11.58
N ARG A 86 -6.76 20.40 11.36
CA ARG A 86 -7.61 20.64 10.18
C ARG A 86 -6.80 20.63 8.89
N THR A 87 -5.64 21.28 8.89
CA THR A 87 -4.73 21.31 7.73
C THR A 87 -4.21 19.92 7.41
N LEU A 88 -3.75 19.17 8.42
CA LEU A 88 -3.25 17.81 8.24
C LEU A 88 -4.31 16.89 7.64
N ARG A 89 -5.54 16.87 8.18
CA ARG A 89 -6.66 16.08 7.64
C ARG A 89 -6.97 16.41 6.19
N ARG A 90 -6.99 17.69 5.85
CA ARG A 90 -7.29 18.15 4.49
C ARG A 90 -6.20 17.74 3.51
N LEU A 91 -4.94 17.97 3.85
CA LEU A 91 -3.81 17.69 2.96
C LEU A 91 -3.61 16.19 2.74
N ILE A 92 -3.66 15.37 3.79
CA ILE A 92 -3.45 13.93 3.65
C ILE A 92 -4.54 13.32 2.77
N LEU A 93 -5.79 13.73 2.95
CA LEU A 93 -6.90 13.25 2.14
C LEU A 93 -6.77 13.71 0.68
N ALA A 94 -6.37 14.97 0.45
CA ALA A 94 -6.24 15.53 -0.88
C ALA A 94 -5.09 14.88 -1.69
N GLU A 95 -3.96 14.58 -1.05
CA GLU A 95 -2.80 14.01 -1.73
C GLU A 95 -2.83 12.49 -1.84
N THR A 96 -3.36 11.81 -0.82
CA THR A 96 -3.30 10.35 -0.74
C THR A 96 -4.62 9.66 -1.02
N GLY A 97 -5.73 10.40 -1.01
CA GLY A 97 -7.08 9.84 -1.06
C GLY A 97 -7.50 9.13 0.23
N LEU A 98 -6.65 9.13 1.27
CA LEU A 98 -6.89 8.44 2.53
C LEU A 98 -6.98 9.43 3.69
N THR A 99 -7.86 9.15 4.64
CA THR A 99 -7.79 9.81 5.96
C THR A 99 -6.50 9.41 6.66
N PHE A 100 -6.01 10.25 7.59
CA PHE A 100 -4.79 9.95 8.35
C PHE A 100 -4.82 8.57 9.05
N ALA A 101 -5.97 8.19 9.61
CA ALA A 101 -6.13 6.89 10.27
C ALA A 101 -6.04 5.73 9.27
N GLN A 102 -6.67 5.86 8.10
CA GLN A 102 -6.56 4.86 7.03
C GLN A 102 -5.14 4.75 6.52
N TRP A 103 -4.48 5.89 6.27
CA TRP A 103 -3.11 5.94 5.81
C TRP A 103 -2.16 5.25 6.81
N ARG A 104 -2.27 5.58 8.10
CA ARG A 104 -1.46 4.96 9.15
C ARG A 104 -1.74 3.46 9.32
N GLN A 105 -3.00 3.04 9.23
CA GLN A 105 -3.35 1.62 9.25
C GLN A 105 -2.71 0.89 8.06
N GLN A 106 -2.75 1.49 6.87
CA GLN A 106 -2.16 0.91 5.68
C GLN A 106 -0.63 0.84 5.77
N ALA A 107 0.03 1.85 6.34
CA ALA A 107 1.46 1.81 6.62
C ALA A 107 1.84 0.64 7.55
N ARG A 108 1.09 0.44 8.63
CA ARG A 108 1.28 -0.70 9.54
C ARG A 108 1.06 -2.05 8.86
N LEU A 109 0.06 -2.15 7.99
CA LEU A 109 -0.18 -3.36 7.20
C LEU A 109 0.99 -3.65 6.26
N THR A 110 1.59 -2.62 5.63
CA THR A 110 2.74 -2.79 4.72
C THR A 110 3.92 -3.36 5.49
N HIS A 111 4.21 -2.78 6.63
CA HIS A 111 5.31 -3.25 7.47
C HIS A 111 5.05 -4.65 8.03
N ALA A 112 3.80 -4.96 8.40
CA ALA A 112 3.41 -6.31 8.81
C ALA A 112 3.69 -7.35 7.73
N LEU A 113 3.40 -7.04 6.46
CA LEU A 113 3.68 -7.94 5.34
C LEU A 113 5.18 -8.15 5.13
N GLU A 114 5.98 -7.09 5.23
CA GLU A 114 7.45 -7.18 5.13
C GLU A 114 8.04 -8.07 6.23
N MET A 115 7.55 -7.94 7.47
CA MET A 115 7.96 -8.78 8.60
C MET A 115 7.51 -10.24 8.41
N LEU A 116 6.26 -10.45 7.98
CA LEU A 116 5.74 -11.79 7.67
C LEU A 116 6.54 -12.47 6.57
N ALA A 117 6.93 -11.74 5.52
CA ALA A 117 7.77 -12.26 4.44
C ALA A 117 9.18 -12.65 4.91
N ARG A 118 9.70 -11.97 5.94
CA ARG A 118 10.97 -12.33 6.60
C ARG A 118 10.84 -13.51 7.56
N GLY A 119 9.63 -14.02 7.79
CA GLY A 119 9.37 -15.13 8.71
C GLY A 119 9.24 -14.71 10.18
N ASP A 120 9.07 -13.41 10.46
CA ASP A 120 8.88 -12.92 11.83
C ASP A 120 7.59 -13.51 12.45
N SER A 121 7.64 -13.82 13.74
CA SER A 121 6.48 -14.38 14.45
C SER A 121 5.36 -13.34 14.60
N VAL A 122 4.12 -13.81 14.62
CA VAL A 122 2.93 -12.94 14.83
C VAL A 122 3.03 -12.14 16.14
N ALA A 123 3.67 -12.69 17.16
CA ALA A 123 3.90 -12.00 18.43
C ALA A 123 4.88 -10.83 18.29
N MET A 124 6.01 -11.04 17.59
CA MET A 124 6.98 -9.98 17.30
C MET A 124 6.38 -8.88 16.44
N ILE A 125 5.57 -9.24 15.44
CA ILE A 125 4.90 -8.27 14.58
C ILE A 125 3.90 -7.42 15.37
N ALA A 126 3.13 -8.03 16.27
CA ALA A 126 2.19 -7.30 17.10
C ALA A 126 2.91 -6.27 17.98
N ASP A 127 4.01 -6.66 18.62
CA ASP A 127 4.83 -5.78 19.45
C ASP A 127 5.45 -4.63 18.64
N ALA A 128 6.11 -4.95 17.51
CA ALA A 128 6.75 -3.97 16.63
C ALA A 128 5.78 -2.95 16.01
N LEU A 129 4.50 -3.28 15.88
CA LEU A 129 3.47 -2.37 15.37
C LEU A 129 2.67 -1.67 16.47
N GLY A 130 3.00 -1.90 17.74
CA GLY A 130 2.36 -1.30 18.91
C GLY A 130 0.96 -1.83 19.22
N TYR A 131 0.67 -3.10 18.91
CA TYR A 131 -0.56 -3.77 19.34
C TYR A 131 -0.39 -4.35 20.74
N SER A 132 -1.43 -4.20 21.57
CA SER A 132 -1.43 -4.72 22.95
C SER A 132 -1.39 -6.25 23.04
N SER A 133 -1.74 -6.96 21.98
CA SER A 133 -1.67 -8.42 21.92
C SER A 133 -1.56 -8.95 20.48
N PRO A 134 -1.03 -10.18 20.29
CA PRO A 134 -1.04 -10.86 19.00
C PRO A 134 -2.46 -11.03 18.43
N SER A 135 -3.45 -11.26 19.30
CA SER A 135 -4.86 -11.39 18.89
C SER A 135 -5.42 -10.09 18.31
N SER A 136 -5.03 -8.93 18.87
CA SER A 136 -5.42 -7.62 18.34
C SER A 136 -4.86 -7.38 16.94
N PHE A 137 -3.60 -7.77 16.71
CA PHE A 137 -2.98 -7.73 15.39
C PHE A 137 -3.70 -8.68 14.41
N ILE A 138 -3.96 -9.94 14.80
CA ILE A 138 -4.67 -10.91 13.95
C ILE A 138 -6.07 -10.39 13.56
N ALA A 139 -6.81 -9.78 14.49
CA ALA A 139 -8.12 -9.20 14.21
C ALA A 139 -8.03 -8.05 13.19
N MET A 140 -7.04 -7.16 13.35
CA MET A 140 -6.76 -6.08 12.40
C MET A 140 -6.38 -6.63 11.02
N PHE A 141 -5.48 -7.62 10.96
CA PHE A 141 -5.04 -8.25 9.72
C PHE A 141 -6.19 -8.94 8.99
N ARG A 142 -7.03 -9.69 9.71
CA ARG A 142 -8.24 -10.33 9.14
C ARG A 142 -9.24 -9.31 8.59
N ARG A 143 -9.40 -8.17 9.25
CA ARG A 143 -10.27 -7.10 8.74
C ARG A 143 -9.76 -6.54 7.41
N ALA A 144 -8.44 -6.45 7.24
CA ALA A 144 -7.82 -5.93 6.03
C ALA A 144 -7.79 -6.96 4.88
N PHE A 145 -7.38 -8.20 5.15
CA PHE A 145 -7.10 -9.22 4.13
C PHE A 145 -8.14 -10.34 4.04
N ARG A 146 -9.16 -10.33 4.90
CA ARG A 146 -10.16 -11.42 5.06
C ARG A 146 -9.56 -12.79 5.43
N ASP A 147 -8.27 -12.84 5.76
CA ASP A 147 -7.56 -14.05 6.14
C ASP A 147 -6.59 -13.80 7.30
N SER A 148 -6.10 -14.86 7.93
CA SER A 148 -5.06 -14.80 8.97
C SER A 148 -3.66 -14.65 8.37
N PRO A 149 -2.70 -14.04 9.10
CA PRO A 149 -1.32 -13.88 8.63
C PRO A 149 -0.67 -15.19 8.14
N GLY A 150 -0.82 -16.27 8.90
CA GLY A 150 -0.22 -17.57 8.56
C GLY A 150 -0.79 -18.18 7.28
N ARG A 151 -2.12 -18.14 7.10
CA ARG A 151 -2.76 -18.68 5.88
C ARG A 151 -2.51 -17.80 4.66
N TYR A 152 -2.38 -16.49 4.87
CA TYR A 152 -1.99 -15.54 3.83
C TYR A 152 -0.59 -15.84 3.27
N LEU A 153 0.38 -16.17 4.13
CA LEU A 153 1.72 -16.59 3.70
C LEU A 153 1.71 -17.93 2.97
N ALA A 154 0.97 -18.93 3.49
CA ALA A 154 0.89 -20.24 2.84
C ALA A 154 0.37 -20.15 1.40
N THR A 155 -0.70 -19.37 1.18
CA THR A 155 -1.29 -19.14 -0.16
C THR A 155 -0.34 -18.43 -1.12
N ARG A 156 0.62 -17.65 -0.60
CA ARG A 156 1.60 -16.91 -1.41
C ARG A 156 2.88 -17.70 -1.74
N GLN A 157 3.20 -18.74 -0.98
CA GLN A 157 4.35 -19.61 -1.29
C GLN A 157 4.01 -20.68 -2.34
N GLU A 158 2.72 -20.91 -2.61
CA GLU A 158 2.22 -21.88 -3.60
C GLU A 158 2.07 -21.30 -5.03
N LYS A 159 2.39 -20.02 -5.24
CA LYS A 159 2.40 -19.35 -6.55
C LYS A 159 3.78 -18.81 -6.87
#